data_AF-A0A538E8Z8-F1
#
_entry.id   AF-A0A538E8Z8-F1
#
_cell.length_a   1.000
_cell.length_b   1.000
_cell.length_c   1.000
_cell.angle_alpha   90.00
_cell.angle_beta   90.00
_cell.angle_gamma   90.00
#
_symmetry.space_group_name_H-M   'P 1'
#
loop_
_entity.id
_entity.type
_entity.pdbx_description
1 polymer ?
#
loop_
_entity_poly.entity_id
_entity_poly.type
_entity_poly.pdbx_seq_one_letter_code
_entity_poly.pdbx_strand_id
1 'polypeptide(L)'
;MVLIPWTALLFLTLPPHYAASHWRLAWGGFDVGLGIAIATTGLTVARRSPFAEVTATITGTLLCCDAWFDVLTSRGVSDIAQAAASAVLVELPLAALCFWMARNLAHAVEVARPFLQAAGFTVSNNRLVPPVSGSATAAPR
;
A
#
# COMPACT_ATOMS: atom_id res chain seq x y z
N MET A 1 5.57 22.22 -5.41
CA MET A 1 5.34 23.42 -4.57
C MET A 1 4.25 24.36 -5.07
N VAL A 2 3.87 24.32 -6.36
CA VAL A 2 2.70 25.08 -6.89
C VAL A 2 1.35 24.57 -6.37
N LEU A 3 1.29 23.29 -5.97
CA LEU A 3 0.06 22.67 -5.44
C LEU A 3 -0.43 23.33 -4.15
N ILE A 4 0.46 23.69 -3.22
CA ILE A 4 0.07 24.25 -1.91
C ILE A 4 -0.71 25.58 -2.06
N PRO A 5 -0.19 26.61 -2.74
CA PRO A 5 -0.93 27.86 -2.91
C PRO A 5 -2.19 27.70 -3.77
N TRP A 6 -2.18 26.80 -4.76
CA TRP A 6 -3.37 26.51 -5.58
C TRP A 6 -4.49 25.84 -4.77
N THR A 7 -4.16 24.86 -3.92
CA THR A 7 -5.12 24.21 -3.02
C THR A 7 -5.72 25.20 -2.02
N ALA A 8 -4.91 26.12 -1.48
CA ALA A 8 -5.40 27.17 -0.59
C ALA A 8 -6.37 28.12 -1.30
N LEU A 9 -6.07 28.51 -2.55
CA LEU A 9 -6.93 29.37 -3.36
C LEU A 9 -8.28 28.69 -3.67
N LEU A 10 -8.27 27.40 -4.01
CA LEU A 10 -9.49 26.62 -4.25
C LEU A 10 -10.37 26.56 -3.00
N PHE A 11 -9.80 26.32 -1.82
CA PHE A 11 -10.56 26.31 -0.57
C PHE A 11 -11.25 27.65 -0.27
N LEU A 12 -10.60 28.77 -0.61
CA LEU A 12 -11.14 30.12 -0.37
C LEU A 12 -12.17 30.56 -1.42
N THR A 13 -12.13 29.99 -2.62
CA THR A 13 -12.96 30.44 -3.76
C THR A 13 -14.08 29.47 -4.13
N LEU A 14 -14.07 28.22 -3.62
CA LEU A 14 -15.13 27.26 -3.91
C LEU A 14 -16.43 27.59 -3.16
N PRO A 15 -17.60 27.54 -3.84
CA PRO A 15 -18.90 27.71 -3.20
C PRO A 15 -19.14 26.62 -2.13
N PRO A 16 -19.75 26.96 -0.98
CA PRO A 16 -20.01 26.02 0.12
C PRO A 16 -20.97 24.87 -0.25
N HIS A 17 -21.66 24.96 -1.39
CA HIS A 17 -22.56 23.93 -1.91
C HIS A 17 -22.19 23.60 -3.35
N TYR A 18 -21.32 22.60 -3.53
CA TYR A 18 -21.00 22.05 -4.84
C TYR A 18 -21.48 20.60 -4.92
N ALA A 19 -22.60 20.37 -5.62
CA ALA A 19 -23.06 19.02 -5.91
C ALA A 19 -22.22 18.47 -7.07
N ALA A 20 -21.21 17.66 -6.76
CA ALA A 20 -20.43 16.98 -7.78
C ALA A 20 -21.33 16.02 -8.57
N SER A 21 -21.57 16.33 -9.85
CA SER A 21 -22.44 15.56 -10.76
C SER A 21 -22.13 14.05 -10.76
N HIS A 22 -20.86 13.67 -10.60
CA HIS A 22 -20.39 12.28 -10.64
C HIS A 22 -19.92 11.74 -9.28
N TRP A 23 -20.43 12.29 -8.16
CA TRP A 23 -20.09 11.89 -6.79
C TRP A 23 -20.07 10.35 -6.58
N ARG A 24 -21.10 9.64 -7.08
CA ARG A 24 -21.22 8.18 -6.96
C ARG A 24 -20.12 7.42 -7.74
N LEU A 25 -19.68 7.98 -8.86
CA LEU A 25 -18.65 7.38 -9.70
C LEU A 25 -17.26 7.56 -9.08
N ALA A 26 -17.02 8.72 -8.47
CA ALA A 26 -15.77 9.00 -7.76
C ALA A 26 -15.59 8.07 -6.55
N TRP A 27 -16.65 7.91 -5.74
CA TRP A 27 -16.65 6.99 -4.61
C TRP A 27 -16.57 5.53 -5.04
N GLY A 28 -17.46 5.08 -5.92
CA GLY A 28 -17.44 3.70 -6.39
C GLY A 28 -16.12 3.32 -7.09
N GLY A 29 -15.48 4.27 -7.79
CA GLY A 29 -14.16 4.06 -8.39
C GLY A 29 -13.05 3.94 -7.36
N PHE A 30 -13.11 4.73 -6.28
CA PHE A 30 -12.17 4.64 -5.16
C PHE A 30 -12.32 3.30 -4.42
N ASP A 31 -13.53 2.88 -4.09
CA ASP A 31 -13.81 1.60 -3.41
C ASP A 31 -13.32 0.40 -4.23
N VAL A 32 -13.55 0.43 -5.54
CA VAL A 32 -13.04 -0.60 -6.46
C VAL A 32 -11.52 -0.61 -6.46
N GLY A 33 -10.88 0.57 -6.48
CA GLY A 33 -9.42 0.70 -6.38
C GLY A 33 -8.87 0.14 -5.07
N LEU A 34 -9.51 0.47 -3.95
CA LEU A 34 -9.17 -0.03 -2.62
C LEU A 34 -9.32 -1.56 -2.55
N GLY A 35 -10.44 -2.10 -3.05
CA GLY A 35 -10.68 -3.54 -3.11
C GLY A 35 -9.63 -4.29 -3.93
N ILE A 36 -9.22 -3.73 -5.08
CA ILE A 36 -8.12 -4.27 -5.88
C ILE A 36 -6.79 -4.21 -5.12
N ALA A 37 -6.50 -3.13 -4.39
CA ALA A 37 -5.29 -3.01 -3.58
C ALA A 37 -5.24 -4.05 -2.45
N ILE A 38 -6.34 -4.24 -1.72
CA ILE A 38 -6.48 -5.27 -0.68
C ILE A 38 -6.29 -6.67 -1.28
N ALA A 39 -6.98 -6.97 -2.39
CA ALA A 39 -6.88 -8.27 -3.04
C ALA A 39 -5.46 -8.54 -3.54
N THR A 40 -4.81 -7.56 -4.17
CA THR A 40 -3.44 -7.69 -4.65
C THR A 40 -2.45 -7.88 -3.50
N THR A 41 -2.63 -7.18 -2.38
CA THR A 41 -1.83 -7.36 -1.15
C THR A 41 -2.01 -8.75 -0.56
N GLY A 42 -3.25 -9.23 -0.44
CA GLY A 42 -3.52 -10.60 0.03
C GLY A 42 -2.86 -11.65 -0.86
N LEU A 43 -2.93 -11.47 -2.18
CA LEU A 43 -2.31 -12.38 -3.15
C LEU A 43 -0.78 -12.34 -3.12
N THR A 44 -0.16 -11.16 -3.03
CA THR A 44 1.30 -11.01 -2.99
C THR A 44 1.87 -11.57 -1.68
N VAL A 45 1.18 -11.34 -0.56
CA VAL A 45 1.51 -11.91 0.75
C VAL A 45 1.38 -13.43 0.71
N ALA A 46 0.25 -13.97 0.24
CA ALA A 46 0.03 -15.41 0.15
C ALA A 46 1.07 -16.10 -0.75
N ARG A 47 1.52 -15.42 -1.82
CA ARG A 47 2.57 -15.91 -2.72
C ARG A 47 3.99 -15.66 -2.20
N ARG A 48 4.16 -15.05 -1.01
CA ARG A 48 5.46 -14.60 -0.46
C ARG A 48 6.29 -13.83 -1.49
N SER A 49 5.61 -13.03 -2.31
CA SER A 49 6.20 -12.29 -3.41
C SER A 49 7.00 -11.10 -2.86
N PRO A 50 8.15 -10.74 -3.46
CA PRO A 50 8.89 -9.52 -3.08
C PRO A 50 8.08 -8.24 -3.28
N PHE A 51 7.00 -8.28 -4.07
CA PHE A 51 6.09 -7.14 -4.26
C PHE A 51 5.08 -6.96 -3.12
N ALA A 52 5.07 -7.85 -2.12
CA ALA A 52 4.15 -7.77 -0.99
C ALA A 52 4.35 -6.50 -0.15
N GLU A 53 5.59 -6.01 0.00
CA GLU A 53 5.88 -4.75 0.69
C GLU A 53 5.23 -3.54 0.00
N VAL A 54 5.40 -3.44 -1.32
CA VAL A 54 4.89 -2.31 -2.12
C VAL A 54 3.35 -2.31 -2.13
N THR A 55 2.75 -3.47 -2.37
CA THR A 55 1.28 -3.61 -2.42
C THR A 55 0.64 -3.34 -1.06
N ALA A 56 1.24 -3.83 0.04
CA ALA A 56 0.78 -3.53 1.39
C ALA A 56 0.88 -2.04 1.75
N THR A 57 1.93 -1.36 1.31
CA THR A 57 2.10 0.09 1.53
C THR A 57 1.04 0.90 0.78
N ILE A 58 0.76 0.54 -0.49
CA ILE A 58 -0.31 1.16 -1.29
C ILE A 58 -1.66 0.97 -0.59
N THR A 59 -1.96 -0.26 -0.15
CA THR A 59 -3.22 -0.59 0.51
C THR A 59 -3.41 0.15 1.82
N GLY A 60 -2.38 0.21 2.67
CA GLY A 60 -2.42 0.97 3.92
C GLY A 60 -2.64 2.47 3.66
N THR A 61 -2.04 3.03 2.61
CA THR A 61 -2.26 4.43 2.23
C THR A 61 -3.71 4.67 1.78
N LEU A 62 -4.27 3.77 0.97
CA LEU A 62 -5.65 3.88 0.50
C LEU A 62 -6.65 3.76 1.65
N LEU A 63 -6.43 2.86 2.62
CA LEU A 63 -7.25 2.76 3.84
C LEU A 63 -7.22 4.04 4.69
N CYS A 64 -6.07 4.70 4.81
CA CYS A 64 -6.00 6.00 5.49
C CYS A 64 -6.79 7.09 4.74
N CYS A 65 -6.74 7.09 3.41
CA CYS A 65 -7.53 8.00 2.59
C CYS A 65 -9.04 7.72 2.72
N ASP A 66 -9.43 6.45 2.76
CA ASP A 66 -10.82 5.99 2.95
C ASP A 66 -11.41 6.52 4.24
N ALA A 67 -10.74 6.23 5.38
CA ALA A 67 -11.12 6.72 6.70
C ALA A 67 -11.26 8.26 6.76
N TRP A 68 -10.34 8.97 6.10
CA TRP A 68 -10.39 10.43 6.02
C TRP A 68 -11.59 10.93 5.21
N PHE A 69 -11.90 10.29 4.09
CA PHE A 69 -13.05 10.64 3.24
C PHE A 69 -14.38 10.34 3.92
N ASP A 70 -14.51 9.19 4.58
CA ASP A 70 -15.70 8.77 5.32
C ASP A 70 -16.08 9.78 6.41
N VAL A 71 -15.10 10.22 7.20
CA VAL A 71 -15.30 11.27 8.22
C VAL A 71 -15.75 12.58 7.57
N LEU A 72 -15.13 13.01 6.47
CA LEU A 72 -15.46 14.28 5.80
C LEU A 72 -16.83 14.29 5.09
N THR A 73 -17.37 13.14 4.74
CA THR A 73 -18.60 13.05 3.93
C THR A 73 -19.82 12.58 4.70
N SER A 74 -19.64 12.08 5.91
CA SER A 74 -20.71 11.82 6.87
C SER A 74 -21.53 13.09 7.18
N ARG A 75 -22.86 12.96 7.20
CA ARG A 75 -23.80 14.07 7.38
C ARG A 75 -24.64 13.86 8.65
N GLY A 76 -24.15 14.37 9.77
CA GLY A 76 -24.84 14.30 11.06
C GLY A 76 -24.04 13.55 12.11
N VAL A 77 -24.27 13.86 13.39
CA VAL A 77 -23.42 13.42 14.52
C VAL A 77 -23.43 11.89 14.70
N SER A 78 -24.54 11.22 14.40
CA SER A 78 -24.66 9.75 14.45
C SER A 78 -23.84 9.07 13.34
N ASP A 79 -23.90 9.62 12.13
CA ASP A 79 -23.23 9.06 10.96
C ASP A 79 -21.72 9.29 11.05
N ILE A 80 -21.31 10.46 11.59
CA ILE A 80 -19.91 10.75 11.94
C ILE A 80 -19.40 9.75 12.97
N ALA A 81 -20.17 9.46 14.02
CA ALA A 81 -19.75 8.52 15.07
C ALA A 81 -19.64 7.09 14.55
N GLN A 82 -20.55 6.66 13.65
CA GLN A 82 -20.51 5.33 13.05
C GLN A 82 -19.36 5.20 12.04
N ALA A 83 -19.13 6.19 11.20
CA ALA A 83 -17.99 6.24 10.26
C ALA A 83 -16.65 6.33 11.00
N ALA A 84 -16.57 7.13 12.06
CA ALA A 84 -15.38 7.17 12.91
C ALA A 84 -15.15 5.83 13.64
N ALA A 85 -16.21 5.14 14.05
CA ALA A 85 -16.10 3.83 14.67
C ALA A 85 -15.62 2.76 13.67
N SER A 86 -16.12 2.72 12.44
CA SER A 86 -15.60 1.80 11.41
C SER A 86 -14.16 2.12 11.05
N ALA A 87 -13.83 3.40 10.86
CA ALA A 87 -12.48 3.85 10.58
C ALA A 87 -11.49 3.43 11.67
N VAL A 88 -11.83 3.64 12.94
CA VAL A 88 -10.92 3.34 14.07
C VAL A 88 -10.87 1.85 14.41
N LEU A 89 -11.96 1.11 14.24
CA LEU A 89 -12.04 -0.30 14.64
C LEU A 89 -11.71 -1.29 13.53
N VAL A 90 -11.82 -0.89 12.26
CA VAL A 90 -11.64 -1.78 11.11
C VAL A 90 -10.56 -1.26 10.19
N GLU A 91 -10.70 -0.06 9.64
CA GLU A 91 -9.79 0.43 8.58
C GLU A 91 -8.39 0.74 9.11
N LEU A 92 -8.27 1.48 10.21
CA LEU A 92 -6.97 1.82 10.81
C LEU A 92 -6.23 0.59 11.34
N PRO A 93 -6.87 -0.37 12.03
CA PRO A 93 -6.20 -1.61 12.43
C PRO A 93 -5.74 -2.44 11.24
N LEU A 94 -6.53 -2.48 10.16
CA LEU A 94 -6.18 -3.22 8.95
C LEU A 94 -5.05 -2.52 8.18
N ALA A 95 -5.05 -1.19 8.13
CA ALA A 95 -3.94 -0.39 7.62
C ALA A 95 -2.66 -0.62 8.45
N ALA A 96 -2.77 -0.59 9.77
CA ALA A 96 -1.65 -0.87 10.68
C ALA A 96 -1.11 -2.29 10.48
N LEU A 97 -1.97 -3.29 10.29
CA LEU A 97 -1.58 -4.66 9.95
C LEU A 97 -0.85 -4.72 8.61
N CYS A 98 -1.36 -4.04 7.57
CA CYS A 98 -0.70 -3.96 6.27
C CYS A 98 0.69 -3.32 6.40
N PHE A 99 0.83 -2.21 7.12
CA PHE A 99 2.13 -1.58 7.35
C PHE A 99 3.06 -2.47 8.18
N TRP A 100 2.55 -3.17 9.18
CA TRP A 100 3.33 -4.11 9.97
C TRP A 100 3.86 -5.27 9.11
N MET A 101 3.00 -5.84 8.27
CA MET A 101 3.41 -6.89 7.32
C MET A 101 4.43 -6.38 6.31
N ALA A 102 4.23 -5.18 5.75
CA ALA A 102 5.18 -4.56 4.83
C ALA A 102 6.56 -4.41 5.47
N ARG A 103 6.61 -3.87 6.69
CA ARG A 103 7.87 -3.72 7.43
C ARG A 103 8.52 -5.05 7.78
N ASN A 104 7.73 -6.04 8.20
CA ASN A 104 8.26 -7.35 8.55
C ASN A 104 8.86 -8.06 7.33
N LEU A 105 8.20 -7.95 6.16
CA LEU A 105 8.72 -8.47 4.90
C LEU A 105 10.01 -7.75 4.46
N ALA A 106 10.02 -6.42 4.52
CA ALA A 106 11.20 -5.61 4.21
C ALA A 106 12.40 -6.01 5.08
N HIS A 107 12.17 -6.12 6.40
CA HIS A 107 13.20 -6.48 7.37
C HIS A 107 13.69 -7.92 7.17
N ALA A 108 12.81 -8.87 6.83
CA ALA A 108 13.21 -10.25 6.53
C ALA A 108 14.11 -10.32 5.29
N VAL A 109 13.79 -9.54 4.25
CA VAL A 109 14.62 -9.44 3.04
C VAL A 109 15.96 -8.78 3.35
N GLU A 110 15.98 -7.72 4.16
CA GLU A 110 17.19 -7.01 4.56
C GLU A 110 18.14 -7.90 5.37
N VAL A 111 17.61 -8.67 6.33
CA VAL A 111 18.39 -9.64 7.12
C VAL A 111 18.94 -10.77 6.24
N ALA A 112 18.19 -11.25 5.26
CA ALA A 112 18.64 -12.32 4.36
C ALA A 112 19.65 -11.84 3.29
N ARG A 113 19.63 -10.55 2.92
CA ARG A 113 20.49 -9.95 1.90
C ARG A 113 22.00 -10.25 2.07
N PRO A 114 22.64 -10.02 3.23
CA PRO A 114 24.07 -10.28 3.40
C PRO A 114 24.41 -11.77 3.25
N PHE A 115 23.56 -12.68 3.71
CA PHE A 115 23.76 -14.13 3.55
C PHE A 115 23.65 -14.55 2.07
N LEU A 116 22.69 -14.00 1.34
CA LEU A 116 22.51 -14.27 -0.08
C LEU A 116 23.68 -13.73 -0.91
N GLN A 117 24.19 -12.54 -0.58
CA GLN A 117 25.38 -11.97 -1.21
C GLN A 117 26.63 -12.79 -0.91
N ALA A 118 26.82 -13.24 0.34
CA ALA A 118 27.93 -14.12 0.72
C ALA A 118 27.87 -15.48 0.00
N ALA A 119 26.66 -15.99 -0.24
CA ALA A 119 26.44 -17.20 -1.03
C ALA A 119 26.56 -16.96 -2.57
N GLY A 120 26.91 -15.74 -3.01
CA GLY A 120 27.14 -15.41 -4.42
C GLY A 120 25.87 -15.18 -5.24
N PHE A 121 24.70 -15.09 -4.61
CA PHE A 121 23.47 -14.73 -5.30
C PHE A 121 23.48 -13.25 -5.69
N THR A 122 23.19 -12.97 -6.96
CA THR A 122 23.12 -11.60 -7.48
C THR A 122 21.68 -11.26 -7.86
N VAL A 123 21.27 -10.00 -7.70
CA VAL A 123 19.94 -9.55 -8.12
C VAL A 123 20.05 -9.05 -9.55
N SER A 124 19.43 -9.76 -10.50
CA SER A 124 19.34 -9.34 -11.90
C SER A 124 17.87 -9.38 -12.33
N ASN A 125 17.39 -8.29 -12.96
CA ASN A 125 15.97 -8.11 -13.34
C ASN A 125 14.96 -8.44 -12.23
N ASN A 126 15.20 -7.91 -11.02
CA ASN A 126 14.31 -8.12 -9.87
C ASN A 126 14.13 -9.60 -9.45
N ARG A 127 15.03 -10.49 -9.88
CA ARG A 127 15.09 -11.90 -9.47
C ARG A 127 16.45 -12.19 -8.83
N LEU A 128 16.44 -13.04 -7.81
CA LEU A 128 17.67 -13.64 -7.29
C LEU A 128 18.18 -14.65 -8.32
N VAL A 129 19.36 -14.37 -8.87
CA VAL A 129 20.08 -15.29 -9.75
C VAL A 129 21.11 -16.04 -8.91
N PRO A 130 21.10 -17.39 -8.92
CA PRO A 130 22.13 -18.16 -8.25
C PRO A 130 23.52 -17.85 -8.82
N PRO A 131 24.58 -17.96 -8.02
CA PRO A 131 25.94 -17.87 -8.53
C PRO A 131 26.11 -18.85 -9.69
N VAL A 132 26.73 -18.39 -10.79
CA VAL A 132 27.09 -19.28 -11.90
C VAL A 132 28.03 -20.33 -11.31
N SER A 133 27.56 -21.55 -11.13
CA SER A 133 28.38 -22.69 -10.72
C SER A 133 29.33 -23.06 -11.86
N GLY A 134 30.38 -22.25 -12.05
CA GLY A 134 31.51 -22.56 -12.90
C GLY A 134 32.57 -23.33 -12.11
N SER A 135 32.97 -24.49 -12.64
CA SER A 135 34.12 -25.33 -12.23
C SER A 135 33.95 -26.43 -11.18
N ALA A 136 32.83 -27.16 -11.17
CA ALA A 136 32.77 -28.48 -10.52
C ALA A 136 33.02 -29.65 -11.51
N THR A 137 34.04 -29.58 -12.38
CA THR A 137 34.71 -30.78 -12.96
C THR A 137 36.00 -30.39 -13.70
N ALA A 138 37.08 -30.15 -12.95
CA ALA A 138 38.44 -30.26 -13.47
C ALA A 138 39.34 -30.79 -12.35
N ALA A 139 39.25 -32.09 -12.08
CA ALA A 139 40.26 -32.80 -11.31
C ALA A 139 41.09 -33.64 -12.29
N PRO A 140 42.35 -33.28 -12.55
CA PRO A 140 43.30 -34.17 -13.21
C PRO A 140 43.97 -35.06 -12.18
N ARG A 141 43.91 -36.38 -12.38
CA ARG A 141 45.02 -37.33 -12.18
C ARG A 141 44.67 -38.66 -12.83
#